data_AF-A0A7S3LCN5-F1
#
_entry.id   AF-A0A7S3LCN5-F1
#
_cell.length_a   1.000
_cell.length_b   1.000
_cell.length_c   1.000
_cell.angle_alpha   90.00
_cell.angle_beta   90.00
_cell.angle_gamma   90.00
#
_symmetry.space_group_name_H-M   'P 1'
#
loop_
_entity.id
_entity.type
_entity.pdbx_description
1 polymer ?
#
loop_
_entity_poly.entity_id
_entity_poly.type
_entity_poly.pdbx_seq_one_letter_code
_entity_poly.pdbx_strand_id
1 'polypeptide(L)'
;MSKKRPGVAAAIRLCQSTPMTNDDDLPLWLWEKVEAQWDDVLESMPKGQGTLLNTHHQKAQQLGEQLRRNTTKTNAFKAFLTKQELLEVVIPWKFAVGKPRPALWKHLRSNTEESVVQCTAKGISLARNIPPTTGKKNEKTIQDDDIKSAIQALTQLQGVGPATASVILSLVRPD
;
A
#
# COMPACT_ATOMS: atom_id res chain seq x y z
N MET A 1 -7.87 -17.74 -25.86
CA MET A 1 -8.10 -18.01 -24.43
C MET A 1 -7.29 -17.01 -23.61
N SER A 2 -7.95 -16.19 -22.76
CA SER A 2 -7.25 -15.24 -21.90
C SER A 2 -6.36 -16.00 -20.91
N LYS A 3 -5.06 -15.67 -20.85
CA LYS A 3 -4.13 -16.28 -19.89
C LYS A 3 -4.69 -16.08 -18.48
N LYS A 4 -4.93 -17.17 -17.73
CA LYS A 4 -5.39 -17.10 -16.33
C LYS A 4 -4.45 -16.17 -15.57
N ARG A 5 -5.00 -15.16 -14.88
CA ARG A 5 -4.19 -14.17 -14.17
C ARG A 5 -3.43 -14.89 -13.05
N PRO A 6 -2.09 -14.80 -12.99
CA PRO A 6 -1.35 -15.30 -11.85
C PRO A 6 -1.85 -14.54 -10.61
N GLY A 7 -2.35 -15.28 -9.62
CA GLY A 7 -3.04 -14.73 -8.45
C GLY A 7 -4.48 -15.24 -8.27
N VAL A 8 -5.18 -15.65 -9.34
CA VAL A 8 -6.56 -16.17 -9.21
C VAL A 8 -6.59 -17.48 -8.43
N ALA A 9 -5.66 -18.40 -8.71
CA ALA A 9 -5.56 -19.65 -7.97
C ALA A 9 -5.19 -19.42 -6.49
N ALA A 10 -4.33 -18.43 -6.20
CA ALA A 10 -3.96 -18.08 -4.83
C ALA A 10 -5.15 -17.46 -4.08
N ALA A 11 -5.87 -16.52 -4.71
CA ALA A 11 -7.08 -15.92 -4.15
C ALA A 11 -8.17 -16.98 -3.88
N ILE A 12 -8.38 -17.91 -4.82
CA ILE A 12 -9.32 -19.03 -4.63
C ILE A 12 -8.89 -19.90 -3.43
N ARG A 13 -7.61 -20.25 -3.32
CA ARG A 13 -7.10 -21.02 -2.16
C ARG A 13 -7.31 -20.28 -0.85
N LEU A 14 -7.05 -18.96 -0.82
CA LEU A 14 -7.30 -18.11 0.34
C LEU A 14 -8.79 -18.14 0.74
N CYS A 15 -9.70 -17.89 -0.21
CA CYS A 15 -11.14 -17.94 0.05
C CYS A 15 -11.63 -19.32 0.52
N GLN A 16 -10.98 -20.41 0.06
CA GLN A 16 -11.32 -21.78 0.44
C GLN A 16 -10.71 -22.21 1.79
N SER A 17 -9.63 -21.56 2.23
CA SER A 17 -8.95 -21.87 3.49
C SER A 17 -9.62 -21.28 4.73
N THR A 18 -10.64 -20.44 4.56
CA THR A 18 -11.41 -19.84 5.64
C THR A 18 -12.80 -20.46 5.75
N PRO A 19 -13.24 -20.88 6.96
CA PRO A 19 -14.66 -21.14 7.17
C PRO A 19 -15.42 -19.84 6.90
N MET A 20 -16.45 -19.89 6.05
CA MET A 20 -17.37 -18.77 5.83
C MET A 20 -18.12 -18.50 7.14
N THR A 21 -17.52 -17.72 8.03
CA THR A 21 -18.26 -17.01 9.06
C THR A 21 -19.02 -15.89 8.36
N ASN A 22 -20.25 -15.62 8.80
CA ASN A 22 -21.11 -14.56 8.25
C ASN A 22 -20.56 -13.13 8.46
N ASP A 23 -19.32 -13.00 8.94
CA ASP A 23 -18.56 -11.77 9.00
C ASP A 23 -17.65 -11.71 7.78
N ASP A 24 -17.76 -10.62 7.01
CA ASP A 24 -16.95 -10.32 5.81
C ASP A 24 -15.44 -10.15 6.10
N ASP A 25 -15.01 -10.38 7.34
CA ASP A 25 -13.63 -10.18 7.80
C ASP A 25 -12.90 -11.52 7.88
N LEU A 26 -11.83 -11.66 7.07
CA LEU A 26 -10.90 -12.77 7.19
C LEU A 26 -10.21 -12.73 8.56
N PRO A 27 -10.06 -13.87 9.26
CA PRO A 27 -9.53 -13.87 10.61
C PRO A 27 -8.05 -13.47 10.64
N LEU A 28 -7.64 -12.70 11.65
CA LEU A 28 -6.28 -12.15 11.80
C LEU A 28 -5.17 -13.21 11.65
N TRP A 29 -5.38 -14.41 12.20
CA TRP A 29 -4.43 -15.53 12.12
C TRP A 29 -4.11 -15.94 10.66
N LEU A 30 -5.02 -15.69 9.72
CA LEU A 30 -4.78 -15.98 8.30
C LEU A 30 -3.73 -15.04 7.75
N TRP A 31 -3.83 -13.75 8.06
CA TRP A 31 -2.86 -12.75 7.63
C TRP A 31 -1.51 -12.96 8.29
N GLU A 32 -1.47 -13.32 9.58
CA GLU A 32 -0.23 -13.72 10.26
C GLU A 32 0.44 -14.92 9.59
N LYS A 33 -0.33 -15.94 9.17
CA LYS A 33 0.20 -17.09 8.41
C LYS A 33 0.72 -16.71 7.03
N VAL A 34 0.02 -15.80 6.33
CA VAL A 34 0.47 -15.30 5.02
C VAL A 34 1.76 -14.51 5.16
N GLU A 35 1.86 -13.67 6.19
CA GLU A 35 3.07 -12.89 6.49
C GLU A 35 4.24 -13.80 6.87
N ALA A 36 4.01 -14.86 7.64
CA ALA A 36 5.03 -15.84 7.99
C ALA A 36 5.64 -16.58 6.79
N GLN A 37 4.98 -16.57 5.62
CA GLN A 37 5.50 -17.17 4.38
C GLN A 37 6.38 -16.22 3.57
N TRP A 38 6.64 -15.00 4.05
CA TRP A 38 7.39 -13.99 3.30
C TRP A 38 8.79 -14.46 2.89
N ASP A 39 9.53 -15.10 3.81
CA ASP A 39 10.88 -15.60 3.50
C ASP A 39 10.84 -16.71 2.45
N ASP A 40 9.89 -17.66 2.56
CA ASP A 40 9.67 -18.71 1.55
C ASP A 40 9.38 -18.10 0.16
N VAL A 41 8.61 -17.00 0.11
CA VAL A 41 8.32 -16.28 -1.13
C VAL A 41 9.60 -15.71 -1.72
N LEU A 42 10.46 -15.07 -0.91
CA LEU A 42 11.74 -14.53 -1.37
C LEU A 42 12.68 -15.61 -1.92
N GLU A 43 12.75 -16.77 -1.26
CA GLU A 43 13.58 -17.90 -1.67
C GLU A 43 13.08 -18.57 -2.96
N SER A 44 11.76 -18.61 -3.15
CA SER A 44 11.14 -19.20 -4.36
C SER A 44 11.34 -18.36 -5.63
N MET A 45 11.78 -17.11 -5.50
CA MET A 45 11.97 -16.21 -6.65
C MET A 45 13.20 -16.59 -7.50
N PRO A 46 13.22 -16.21 -8.79
CA PRO A 46 14.42 -16.35 -9.62
C PRO A 46 15.64 -15.70 -8.97
N LYS A 47 16.83 -16.30 -9.18
CA LYS A 47 18.10 -15.84 -8.59
C LYS A 47 18.27 -14.32 -8.70
N GLY A 48 18.51 -13.66 -7.57
CA GLY A 48 18.70 -12.21 -7.46
C GLY A 48 17.42 -11.38 -7.34
N GLN A 49 16.25 -11.89 -7.77
CA GLN A 49 14.99 -11.14 -7.64
C GLN A 49 14.47 -11.08 -6.20
N GLY A 50 14.61 -12.17 -5.43
CA GLY A 50 14.26 -12.17 -3.99
C GLY A 50 15.07 -11.15 -3.20
N THR A 51 16.40 -11.09 -3.41
CA THR A 51 17.27 -10.10 -2.76
C THR A 51 16.89 -8.67 -3.13
N LEU A 52 16.58 -8.42 -4.41
CA LEU A 52 16.16 -7.10 -4.88
C LEU A 52 14.80 -6.69 -4.28
N LEU A 53 13.84 -7.61 -4.23
CA LEU A 53 12.54 -7.38 -3.60
C LEU A 53 12.70 -7.08 -2.11
N ASN A 54 13.51 -7.85 -1.39
CA ASN A 54 13.79 -7.61 0.02
C ASN A 54 14.41 -6.22 0.24
N THR A 55 15.35 -5.82 -0.61
CA THR A 55 15.95 -4.48 -0.57
C THR A 55 14.89 -3.38 -0.77
N HIS A 56 14.00 -3.53 -1.76
CA HIS A 56 12.91 -2.57 -1.95
C HIS A 56 11.93 -2.56 -0.78
N HIS A 57 11.64 -3.72 -0.20
CA HIS A 57 10.76 -3.86 0.95
C HIS A 57 11.31 -3.15 2.18
N GLN A 58 12.59 -3.35 2.49
CA GLN A 58 13.28 -2.66 3.58
C GLN A 58 13.25 -1.13 3.39
N LYS A 59 13.52 -0.65 2.17
CA LYS A 59 13.41 0.79 1.86
C LYS A 59 12.00 1.33 2.07
N ALA A 60 10.97 0.58 1.64
CA ALA A 60 9.57 0.95 1.83
C ALA A 60 9.20 0.97 3.32
N GLN A 61 9.64 -0.02 4.10
CA GLN A 61 9.44 -0.05 5.56
C GLN A 61 10.12 1.14 6.25
N GLN A 62 11.37 1.43 5.92
CA GLN A 62 12.11 2.58 6.46
C GLN A 62 11.40 3.91 6.15
N LEU A 63 10.92 4.08 4.92
CA LEU A 63 10.13 5.25 4.53
C LEU A 63 8.82 5.32 5.31
N GLY A 64 8.11 4.20 5.45
CA GLY A 64 6.90 4.12 6.26
C GLY A 64 7.15 4.49 7.71
N GLU A 65 8.23 3.99 8.32
CA GLU A 65 8.63 4.40 9.66
C GLU A 65 8.93 5.89 9.75
N GLN A 66 9.62 6.48 8.77
CA GLN A 66 9.86 7.92 8.75
C GLN A 66 8.55 8.72 8.66
N LEU A 67 7.60 8.26 7.86
CA LEU A 67 6.28 8.89 7.77
C LEU A 67 5.51 8.71 9.09
N ARG A 68 5.55 7.54 9.71
CA ARG A 68 4.83 7.20 10.96
C ARG A 68 5.44 7.81 12.22
N ARG A 69 6.76 8.03 12.25
CA ARG A 69 7.46 8.59 13.41
C ARG A 69 6.96 10.00 13.67
N ASN A 70 6.00 10.09 14.59
CA ASN A 70 5.67 11.29 15.33
C ASN A 70 6.87 11.60 16.23
N THR A 71 7.45 12.79 16.12
CA THR A 71 8.27 13.29 17.21
C THR A 71 7.72 14.62 17.67
N THR A 72 6.91 14.52 18.72
CA THR A 72 6.90 15.43 19.86
C THR A 72 8.15 16.31 19.92
N LYS A 73 8.04 17.57 19.48
CA LYS A 73 8.41 18.78 20.23
C LYS A 73 8.47 20.04 19.36
N THR A 74 8.59 19.95 18.04
CA THR A 74 8.68 21.15 17.19
C THR A 74 8.13 20.90 15.79
N ASN A 75 7.10 21.67 15.43
CA ASN A 75 6.49 21.84 14.09
C ASN A 75 7.34 21.39 12.88
N ALA A 76 6.97 20.26 12.28
CA ALA A 76 6.50 20.13 10.89
C ALA A 76 6.34 18.64 10.57
N PHE A 77 5.11 18.21 10.23
CA PHE A 77 4.86 16.84 9.81
C PHE A 77 5.59 16.58 8.47
N LYS A 78 6.48 15.60 8.41
CA LYS A 78 6.77 14.96 7.11
C LYS A 78 5.61 14.03 6.79
N ALA A 79 4.47 14.63 6.42
CA ALA A 79 3.24 13.92 6.08
C ALA A 79 3.11 13.71 4.56
N PHE A 80 4.19 13.86 3.81
CA PHE A 80 4.18 13.82 2.35
C PHE A 80 5.35 12.99 1.84
N LEU A 81 5.23 12.57 0.58
CA LEU A 81 6.34 11.99 -0.16
C LEU A 81 6.96 13.04 -1.08
N THR A 82 8.27 12.92 -1.29
CA THR A 82 8.92 13.59 -2.41
C THR A 82 8.69 12.81 -3.71
N LYS A 83 8.89 13.46 -4.87
CA LYS A 83 8.83 12.74 -6.17
C LYS A 83 9.88 11.64 -6.23
N GLN A 84 11.06 11.87 -5.66
CA GLN A 84 12.11 10.87 -5.61
C GLN A 84 11.68 9.64 -4.80
N GLU A 85 11.11 9.83 -3.61
CA GLU A 85 10.62 8.73 -2.76
C GLU A 85 9.52 7.92 -3.46
N LEU A 86 8.61 8.60 -4.16
CA LEU A 86 7.59 7.95 -4.98
C LEU A 86 8.22 7.07 -6.07
N LEU A 87 9.17 7.62 -6.83
CA LEU A 87 9.77 6.94 -8.00
C LEU A 87 10.80 5.87 -7.64
N GLU A 88 11.55 6.02 -6.55
CA GLU A 88 12.69 5.16 -6.22
C GLU A 88 12.38 4.16 -5.11
N VAL A 89 11.36 4.42 -4.28
CA VAL A 89 10.98 3.53 -3.17
C VAL A 89 9.63 2.89 -3.42
N VAL A 90 8.56 3.68 -3.56
CA VAL A 90 7.18 3.16 -3.60
C VAL A 90 6.90 2.36 -4.88
N ILE A 91 7.19 2.94 -6.04
CA ILE A 91 6.87 2.30 -7.33
C ILE A 91 7.73 1.05 -7.58
N PRO A 92 9.06 1.05 -7.34
CA PRO A 92 9.87 -0.15 -7.50
C PRO A 92 9.43 -1.28 -6.57
N TRP A 93 9.10 -0.99 -5.31
CA TRP A 93 8.55 -2.00 -4.39
C TRP A 93 7.24 -2.58 -4.93
N LYS A 94 6.29 -1.72 -5.32
CA LYS A 94 5.02 -2.16 -5.92
C LYS A 94 5.22 -3.04 -7.16
N PHE A 95 6.18 -2.70 -8.02
CA PHE A 95 6.47 -3.46 -9.23
C PHE A 95 7.24 -4.75 -8.97
N ALA A 96 8.00 -4.81 -7.89
CA ALA A 96 8.70 -6.02 -7.45
C ALA A 96 7.72 -7.03 -6.81
N VAL A 97 6.78 -6.56 -5.98
CA VAL A 97 5.73 -7.40 -5.38
C VAL A 97 4.70 -7.82 -6.44
N GLY A 98 4.36 -6.91 -7.35
CA GLY A 98 3.33 -7.11 -8.36
C GLY A 98 3.87 -7.36 -9.76
N LYS A 99 3.02 -7.11 -10.76
CA LYS A 99 3.43 -7.12 -12.17
C LYS A 99 3.96 -5.74 -12.58
N PRO A 100 5.21 -5.62 -13.09
CA PRO A 100 5.74 -4.36 -13.60
C PRO A 100 4.88 -3.78 -14.72
N ARG A 101 4.70 -2.46 -14.71
CA ARG A 101 3.98 -1.72 -15.77
C ARG A 101 4.86 -0.62 -16.34
N PRO A 102 5.75 -0.92 -17.31
CA PRO A 102 6.71 0.04 -17.84
C PRO A 102 6.06 1.32 -18.40
N ALA A 103 4.89 1.19 -19.03
CA ALA A 103 4.13 2.32 -19.57
C ALA A 103 3.72 3.35 -18.50
N LEU A 104 3.62 2.95 -17.24
CA LEU A 104 3.23 3.83 -16.13
C LEU A 104 4.32 4.85 -15.78
N TRP A 105 5.59 4.55 -16.07
CA TRP A 105 6.71 5.43 -15.74
C TRP A 105 6.61 6.79 -16.42
N LYS A 106 6.08 6.85 -17.65
CA LYS A 106 5.87 8.12 -18.36
C LYS A 106 4.98 9.06 -17.55
N HIS A 107 3.86 8.54 -17.05
CA HIS A 107 2.89 9.28 -16.25
C HIS A 107 3.45 9.64 -14.86
N LEU A 108 4.14 8.70 -14.22
CA LEU A 108 4.73 8.96 -12.89
C LEU A 108 5.79 10.05 -12.94
N ARG A 109 6.63 10.07 -13.99
CA ARG A 109 7.68 11.06 -14.19
C ARG A 109 7.15 12.45 -14.57
N SER A 110 5.95 12.54 -15.15
CA SER A 110 5.35 13.82 -15.54
C SER A 110 4.77 14.62 -14.37
N ASN A 111 4.60 14.02 -13.19
CA ASN A 111 4.18 14.77 -12.00
C ASN A 111 5.28 15.75 -11.57
N THR A 112 4.90 16.94 -11.09
CA THR A 112 5.84 17.89 -10.48
C THR A 112 6.07 17.55 -9.01
N GLU A 113 7.16 18.07 -8.42
CA GLU A 113 7.45 17.86 -7.00
C GLU A 113 6.31 18.39 -6.13
N GLU A 114 5.82 19.59 -6.45
CA GLU A 114 4.75 20.27 -5.73
C GLU A 114 3.46 19.45 -5.74
N SER A 115 3.10 18.89 -6.90
CA SER A 115 1.91 18.05 -7.04
C SER A 115 2.02 16.78 -6.18
N VAL A 116 3.18 16.11 -6.20
CA VAL A 116 3.42 14.91 -5.38
C VAL A 116 3.30 15.26 -3.90
N VAL A 117 3.97 16.32 -3.45
CA VAL A 117 3.93 16.76 -2.05
C VAL A 117 2.50 17.11 -1.63
N GLN A 118 1.77 17.91 -2.41
CA GLN A 118 0.40 18.34 -2.07
C GLN A 118 -0.59 17.18 -2.01
N CYS A 119 -0.60 16.32 -3.04
CA CYS A 119 -1.55 15.20 -3.11
C CYS A 119 -1.27 14.18 -1.99
N THR A 120 0.01 13.91 -1.73
CA THR A 120 0.42 12.95 -0.68
C THR A 120 0.18 13.50 0.71
N ALA A 121 0.52 14.77 0.97
CA ALA A 121 0.18 15.46 2.22
C ALA A 121 -1.31 15.36 2.53
N LYS A 122 -2.16 15.65 1.54
CA LYS A 122 -3.60 15.61 1.69
C LYS A 122 -4.11 14.19 1.96
N GLY A 123 -3.71 13.21 1.14
CA GLY A 123 -4.14 11.82 1.30
C GLY A 123 -3.71 11.22 2.64
N ILE A 124 -2.47 11.49 3.07
CA ILE A 124 -1.93 11.02 4.34
C ILE A 124 -2.63 11.68 5.52
N SER A 125 -2.88 12.99 5.46
CA SER A 125 -3.63 13.70 6.50
C SER A 125 -5.04 13.14 6.67
N LEU A 126 -5.76 12.94 5.56
CA LEU A 126 -7.09 12.33 5.59
C LEU A 126 -7.05 10.95 6.24
N ALA A 127 -6.14 10.07 5.82
CA ALA A 127 -6.04 8.71 6.35
C ALA A 127 -5.72 8.67 7.86
N ARG A 128 -4.93 9.61 8.38
CA ARG A 128 -4.63 9.69 9.81
C ARG A 128 -5.81 10.12 10.67
N ASN A 129 -6.71 10.91 10.10
CA ASN A 129 -7.87 11.42 10.82
C ASN A 129 -9.03 10.41 10.89
N ILE A 130 -8.93 9.31 10.14
CA ILE A 130 -9.92 8.23 10.21
C ILE A 130 -9.80 7.56 11.58
N PRO A 131 -10.88 7.41 12.37
CA PRO A 131 -10.81 6.70 13.62
C PRO A 131 -10.48 5.21 13.39
N PRO A 132 -9.74 4.55 14.32
CA PRO A 132 -9.55 3.11 14.25
C PRO A 132 -10.89 2.39 14.33
N THR A 133 -11.09 1.37 13.50
CA THR A 133 -12.35 0.62 13.40
C THR A 133 -12.66 -0.09 14.71
N THR A 134 -13.68 0.37 15.45
CA THR A 134 -14.08 -0.26 16.73
C THR A 134 -15.08 -1.42 16.58
N GLY A 135 -15.23 -1.97 15.36
CA GLY A 135 -16.12 -3.11 15.08
C GLY A 135 -17.62 -2.80 15.14
N LYS A 136 -18.02 -1.53 15.26
CA LYS A 136 -19.45 -1.13 15.33
C LYS A 136 -20.03 -0.88 13.94
N LYS A 137 -21.11 -1.59 13.59
CA LYS A 137 -21.73 -1.62 12.24
C LYS A 137 -22.10 -0.24 11.65
N ASN A 138 -22.49 0.74 12.46
CA ASN A 138 -22.87 2.08 11.98
C ASN A 138 -21.67 3.01 11.70
N GLU A 139 -20.47 2.62 12.13
CA GLU A 139 -19.22 3.37 11.89
C GLU A 139 -18.62 3.05 10.50
N LYS A 140 -19.00 1.89 9.93
CA LYS A 140 -18.45 1.33 8.69
C LYS A 140 -18.69 2.22 7.47
N THR A 141 -19.89 2.81 7.33
CA THR A 141 -20.24 3.63 6.16
C THR A 141 -19.51 4.99 6.14
N ILE A 142 -19.28 5.59 7.31
CA ILE A 142 -18.56 6.88 7.42
C ILE A 142 -17.08 6.66 7.08
N GLN A 143 -16.49 5.57 7.58
CA GLN A 143 -15.09 5.22 7.30
C GLN A 143 -14.83 4.92 5.82
N ASP A 144 -15.76 4.27 5.12
CA ASP A 144 -15.60 3.96 3.70
C ASP A 144 -15.46 5.23 2.84
N ASP A 145 -16.21 6.29 3.15
CA ASP A 145 -16.16 7.55 2.41
C ASP A 145 -14.91 8.37 2.76
N ASP A 146 -14.42 8.28 4.00
CA ASP A 146 -13.15 8.87 4.42
C ASP A 146 -11.95 8.17 3.74
N ILE A 147 -11.97 6.83 3.68
CA ILE A 147 -10.95 6.02 2.98
C ILE A 147 -10.96 6.37 1.49
N LYS A 148 -12.14 6.42 0.86
CA LYS A 148 -12.28 6.83 -0.55
C LYS A 148 -11.71 8.23 -0.76
N SER A 149 -11.97 9.18 0.14
CA SER A 149 -11.46 10.54 0.04
C SER A 149 -9.93 10.58 0.12
N ALA A 150 -9.31 9.80 1.02
CA ALA A 150 -7.86 9.67 1.11
C ALA A 150 -7.25 9.07 -0.17
N ILE A 151 -7.87 8.01 -0.72
CA ILE A 151 -7.45 7.40 -1.99
C ILE A 151 -7.60 8.39 -3.14
N GLN A 152 -8.74 9.09 -3.23
CA GLN A 152 -9.03 10.05 -4.30
C GLN A 152 -8.00 11.18 -4.34
N ALA A 153 -7.58 11.70 -3.18
CA ALA A 153 -6.52 12.71 -3.08
C ALA A 153 -5.21 12.23 -3.74
N LEU A 154 -4.83 10.96 -3.55
CA LEU A 154 -3.63 10.38 -4.15
C LEU A 154 -3.79 10.08 -5.64
N THR A 155 -5.00 9.70 -6.09
CA THR A 155 -5.26 9.39 -7.50
C THR A 155 -5.27 10.60 -8.44
N GLN A 156 -5.13 11.81 -7.89
CA GLN A 156 -4.89 13.01 -8.70
C GLN A 156 -3.51 12.96 -9.39
N LEU A 157 -2.56 12.20 -8.84
CA LEU A 157 -1.24 12.01 -9.44
C LEU A 157 -1.30 11.10 -10.66
N GLN A 158 -0.64 11.52 -11.73
CA GLN A 158 -0.56 10.77 -12.97
C GLN A 158 0.18 9.44 -12.74
N GLY A 159 -0.47 8.34 -13.12
CA GLY A 159 0.06 6.98 -12.91
C GLY A 159 -0.13 6.42 -11.49
N VAL A 160 -0.75 7.16 -10.58
CA VAL A 160 -1.16 6.66 -9.25
C VAL A 160 -2.64 6.29 -9.31
N GLY A 161 -2.93 5.00 -9.42
CA GLY A 161 -4.30 4.49 -9.30
C GLY A 161 -4.64 4.04 -7.87
N PRO A 162 -5.86 3.53 -7.61
CA PRO A 162 -6.27 3.07 -6.29
C PRO A 162 -5.26 2.08 -5.65
N ALA A 163 -4.77 1.11 -6.43
CA ALA A 163 -3.78 0.16 -5.94
C ALA A 163 -2.39 0.77 -5.62
N THR A 164 -2.04 1.95 -6.15
CA THR A 164 -0.80 2.65 -5.74
C THR A 164 -1.10 3.52 -4.53
N ALA A 165 -2.26 4.18 -4.53
CA ALA A 165 -2.73 4.98 -3.41
C ALA A 165 -2.81 4.13 -2.13
N SER A 166 -3.39 2.93 -2.19
CA SER A 166 -3.45 2.00 -1.05
C SER A 166 -2.05 1.70 -0.51
N VAL A 167 -1.07 1.40 -1.38
CA VAL A 167 0.32 1.17 -0.93
C VAL A 167 0.88 2.36 -0.17
N ILE A 168 0.68 3.57 -0.68
CA ILE A 168 1.13 4.81 -0.03
C ILE A 168 0.47 4.96 1.35
N LEU A 169 -0.84 4.73 1.44
CA LEU A 169 -1.57 4.84 2.70
C LEU A 169 -1.15 3.77 3.71
N SER A 170 -0.89 2.53 3.27
CA SER A 170 -0.38 1.45 4.10
C SER A 170 0.99 1.74 4.73
N LEU A 171 1.80 2.61 4.11
CA LEU A 171 3.05 3.06 4.73
C LEU A 171 2.81 3.91 5.98
N VAL A 172 1.65 4.56 6.10
CA VAL A 172 1.31 5.44 7.22
C VAL A 172 0.36 4.77 8.19
N ARG A 173 -0.64 4.07 7.68
CA ARG A 173 -1.65 3.31 8.43
C ARG A 173 -1.75 1.90 7.85
N PRO A 174 -0.98 0.93 8.39
CA PRO A 174 -1.05 -0.46 7.94
C PRO A 174 -2.28 -1.20 8.49
N ASP A 175 -3.01 -0.61 9.44
CA ASP A 175 -4.22 -1.12 10.10
C ASP A 175 -5.52 -0.94 9.28
#